data_AF-A0A0A1P8J5-F1
#
_entry.id   AF-A0A0A1P8J5-F1
#
_cell.length_a   1.000
_cell.length_b   1.000
_cell.length_c   1.000
_cell.angle_alpha   90.00
_cell.angle_beta   90.00
_cell.angle_gamma   90.00
#
_symmetry.space_group_name_H-M   'P 1'
#
loop_
_entity.id
_entity.type
_entity.pdbx_description
1 polymer ?
#
loop_
_entity_poly.entity_id
_entity_poly.type
_entity_poly.pdbx_seq_one_letter_code
_entity_poly.pdbx_strand_id
1 'polypeptide(L)'
;MRSALADLDIDDVFGPEALNEMQRVFDATCRELGETGADPRIRRAIALAIVQHYELGIRAPWAVTASAVNTGRGVRGHTPQGPLVWWRPEGTAQVAA
;
A
#
# COMPACT_ATOMS: atom_id res chain seq x y z
N MET A 1 -6.76 18.25 2.88
CA MET A 1 -6.82 17.57 1.58
C MET A 1 -7.70 16.34 1.73
N ARG A 2 -8.68 16.13 0.85
CA ARG A 2 -9.52 14.91 0.85
C ARG A 2 -8.64 13.69 0.51
N SER A 3 -8.89 12.54 1.14
CA SER A 3 -8.13 11.30 0.88
C SER A 3 -8.51 10.73 -0.49
N ALA A 4 -7.54 10.21 -1.26
CA ALA A 4 -7.83 9.58 -2.55
C ALA A 4 -8.67 8.29 -2.39
N LEU A 5 -8.68 7.69 -1.19
CA LEU A 5 -9.59 6.59 -0.84
C LEU A 5 -11.07 7.05 -0.82
N ALA A 6 -11.32 8.28 -0.37
CA ALA A 6 -12.68 8.84 -0.30
C ALA A 6 -13.26 9.14 -1.69
N ASP A 7 -12.43 9.14 -2.74
CA ASP A 7 -12.85 9.34 -4.12
C ASP A 7 -13.19 8.01 -4.83
N LEU A 8 -13.01 6.86 -4.15
CA LEU A 8 -13.24 5.52 -4.74
C LEU A 8 -14.62 4.92 -4.44
N ASP A 9 -15.45 5.58 -3.63
CA ASP A 9 -16.83 5.15 -3.29
C ASP A 9 -16.90 3.70 -2.79
N ILE A 10 -16.11 3.39 -1.75
CA ILE A 10 -15.91 2.02 -1.23
C ILE A 10 -16.60 1.77 0.13
N ASP A 11 -17.42 2.72 0.59
CA ASP A 11 -18.02 2.69 1.92
C ASP A 11 -19.07 1.57 2.08
N ASP A 12 -19.73 1.17 0.98
CA ASP A 12 -20.68 0.04 0.96
C ASP A 12 -19.98 -1.32 0.90
N VAL A 13 -18.68 -1.35 0.60
CA VAL A 13 -17.88 -2.58 0.45
C VAL A 13 -17.14 -2.91 1.75
N PHE A 14 -16.68 -1.91 2.48
CA PHE A 14 -15.84 -2.09 3.66
C PHE A 14 -16.43 -1.41 4.90
N GLY A 15 -16.42 -2.13 6.01
CA GLY A 15 -16.78 -1.57 7.30
C GLY A 15 -15.78 -0.48 7.78
N PRO A 16 -16.19 0.34 8.75
CA PRO A 16 -15.41 1.51 9.21
C PRO A 16 -14.03 1.16 9.76
N GLU A 17 -13.86 -0.03 10.36
CA GLU A 17 -12.56 -0.50 10.84
C GLU A 17 -11.57 -0.68 9.69
N ALA A 18 -11.99 -1.34 8.61
CA ALA A 18 -11.16 -1.57 7.43
C ALA A 18 -10.82 -0.23 6.73
N LEU A 19 -11.79 0.68 6.59
CA LEU A 19 -11.55 2.01 6.02
C LEU A 19 -10.50 2.80 6.82
N ASN A 20 -10.58 2.74 8.15
CA ASN A 20 -9.59 3.37 9.04
C ASN A 20 -8.20 2.75 8.88
N GLU A 21 -8.08 1.43 8.70
CA GLU A 21 -6.79 0.79 8.45
C GLU A 21 -6.23 1.13 7.07
N MET A 22 -7.06 1.11 6.02
CA MET A 22 -6.67 1.52 4.67
C MET A 22 -6.15 2.95 4.66
N GLN A 23 -6.79 3.86 5.40
CA GLN A 23 -6.33 5.25 5.54
C GLN A 23 -4.95 5.33 6.19
N ARG A 24 -4.69 4.55 7.25
CA ARG A 24 -3.36 4.50 7.88
C ARG A 24 -2.28 4.00 6.93
N VAL A 25 -2.58 2.96 6.14
CA VAL A 25 -1.67 2.41 5.12
C VAL A 25 -1.42 3.44 4.01
N PHE A 26 -2.47 4.15 3.57
CA PHE A 26 -2.37 5.20 2.58
C PHE A 26 -1.46 6.34 3.05
N ASP A 27 -1.65 6.80 4.28
CA ASP A 27 -0.82 7.88 4.87
C ASP A 27 0.62 7.43 5.10
N ALA A 28 0.85 6.18 5.50
CA ALA A 28 2.19 5.60 5.58
C ALA A 28 2.87 5.57 4.20
N THR A 29 2.15 5.11 3.18
CA THR A 29 2.65 5.04 1.79
C THR A 29 2.99 6.44 1.25
N CYS A 30 2.14 7.43 1.50
CA CYS A 30 2.40 8.81 1.10
C CYS A 30 3.65 9.39 1.78
N ARG A 31 3.86 9.09 3.08
CA ARG A 31 5.07 9.50 3.80
C ARG A 31 6.34 8.87 3.24
N GLU A 32 6.31 7.57 2.92
CA GLU A 32 7.42 6.85 2.29
C GLU A 32 7.81 7.40 0.91
N LEU A 33 6.84 7.94 0.17
CA LEU A 33 7.07 8.54 -1.15
C LEU A 33 7.49 10.03 -1.07
N GLY A 34 7.45 10.63 0.11
CA GLY A 34 7.76 12.06 0.30
C GLY A 34 6.90 12.97 -0.58
N GLU A 35 7.51 13.98 -1.20
CA GLU A 35 6.82 14.92 -2.10
C GLU A 35 6.11 14.22 -3.27
N THR A 36 6.63 13.08 -3.70
CA THR A 36 6.02 12.28 -4.79
C THR A 36 4.65 11.74 -4.38
N GLY A 37 4.42 11.47 -3.09
CA GLY A 37 3.13 11.03 -2.56
C GLY A 37 2.03 12.11 -2.59
N ALA A 38 2.35 13.35 -2.98
CA ALA A 38 1.38 14.42 -3.19
C ALA A 38 0.80 14.43 -4.61
N ASP A 39 1.43 13.77 -5.59
CA ASP A 39 0.95 13.74 -6.99
C ASP A 39 -0.41 13.01 -7.07
N PRO A 40 -1.46 13.64 -7.65
CA PRO A 40 -2.80 13.06 -7.70
C PRO A 40 -2.88 11.70 -8.41
N ARG A 41 -2.08 11.48 -9.46
CA ARG A 41 -2.05 10.20 -10.20
C ARG A 41 -1.45 9.10 -9.35
N ILE A 42 -0.38 9.43 -8.62
CA ILE A 42 0.29 8.50 -7.70
C ILE A 42 -0.62 8.16 -6.52
N ARG A 43 -1.26 9.16 -5.92
CA ARG A 43 -2.25 8.97 -4.85
C ARG A 43 -3.39 8.04 -5.28
N ARG A 44 -3.92 8.24 -6.48
CA ARG A 44 -4.96 7.36 -7.03
C ARG A 44 -4.47 5.92 -7.21
N ALA A 45 -3.28 5.73 -7.76
CA ALA A 45 -2.72 4.39 -7.96
C ALA A 45 -2.46 3.64 -6.64
N ILE A 46 -1.95 4.35 -5.63
CA ILE A 46 -1.75 3.83 -4.28
C ILE A 46 -3.09 3.43 -3.64
N ALA A 47 -4.11 4.29 -3.74
CA ALA A 47 -5.42 4.01 -3.18
C ALA A 47 -6.04 2.74 -3.81
N LEU A 48 -5.96 2.61 -5.14
CA LEU A 48 -6.42 1.42 -5.85
C LEU A 48 -5.67 0.15 -5.42
N ALA A 49 -4.34 0.23 -5.29
CA ALA A 49 -3.54 -0.91 -4.83
C ALA A 49 -3.96 -1.35 -3.42
N ILE A 50 -4.16 -0.40 -2.50
CA ILE A 50 -4.59 -0.70 -1.11
C ILE A 50 -5.96 -1.39 -1.12
N VAL A 51 -6.94 -0.82 -1.83
CA VAL A 51 -8.29 -1.40 -1.93
C VAL A 51 -8.22 -2.83 -2.46
N GLN A 52 -7.48 -3.06 -3.54
CA GLN A 52 -7.34 -4.39 -4.13
C GLN A 52 -6.76 -5.42 -3.14
N HIS A 53 -5.82 -5.04 -2.28
CA HIS A 53 -5.31 -5.96 -1.25
C HIS A 53 -6.38 -6.31 -0.22
N TYR A 54 -7.18 -5.33 0.21
CA TYR A 54 -8.26 -5.55 1.16
C TYR A 54 -9.40 -6.39 0.58
N GLU A 55 -9.74 -6.21 -0.70
CA GLU A 55 -10.67 -7.08 -1.44
C GLU A 55 -10.18 -8.54 -1.49
N LEU A 56 -8.87 -8.74 -1.64
CA LEU A 56 -8.23 -10.06 -1.64
C LEU A 56 -7.97 -10.64 -0.25
N GLY A 57 -8.36 -9.93 0.82
CA GLY A 57 -8.13 -10.37 2.21
C GLY A 57 -6.69 -10.21 2.71
N ILE A 58 -5.81 -9.55 1.95
CA ILE A 58 -4.43 -9.25 2.35
C ILE A 58 -4.43 -7.97 3.19
N ARG A 59 -4.35 -8.14 4.51
CA ARG A 59 -4.49 -7.02 5.48
C ARG A 59 -3.23 -6.67 6.25
N ALA A 60 -2.12 -7.38 6.03
CA ALA A 60 -0.86 -7.11 6.72
C ALA A 60 -0.34 -5.71 6.35
N PRO A 61 -0.33 -4.72 7.27
CA PRO A 61 -0.10 -3.31 6.90
C PRO A 61 1.24 -3.07 6.21
N TRP A 62 2.29 -3.78 6.65
CA TRP A 62 3.63 -3.70 6.05
C TRP A 62 3.64 -4.19 4.60
N ALA A 63 2.92 -5.26 4.28
CA ALA A 63 2.87 -5.85 2.95
C ALA A 63 2.09 -4.94 1.98
N VAL A 64 0.94 -4.43 2.43
CA VAL A 64 0.12 -3.51 1.63
C VAL A 64 0.87 -2.19 1.39
N THR A 65 1.55 -1.65 2.40
CA THR A 65 2.36 -0.42 2.26
C THR A 65 3.49 -0.63 1.24
N ALA A 66 4.27 -1.71 1.34
CA ALA A 66 5.37 -1.97 0.41
C ALA A 66 4.88 -2.12 -1.04
N SER A 67 3.78 -2.84 -1.25
CA SER A 67 3.15 -3.01 -2.55
C SER A 67 2.65 -1.68 -3.13
N ALA A 68 2.02 -0.85 -2.29
CA ALA A 68 1.51 0.45 -2.68
C ALA A 68 2.63 1.47 -2.96
N VAL A 69 3.73 1.47 -2.20
CA VAL A 69 4.94 2.27 -2.50
C VAL A 69 5.50 1.89 -3.86
N ASN A 70 5.63 0.60 -4.14
CA ASN A 70 6.10 0.11 -5.44
C ASN A 70 5.18 0.52 -6.59
N THR A 71 3.87 0.44 -6.38
CA THR A 71 2.87 0.93 -7.33
C THR A 71 3.05 2.43 -7.59
N GLY A 72 3.18 3.25 -6.55
CA GLY A 72 3.39 4.69 -6.67
C GLY A 72 4.68 5.06 -7.42
N ARG A 73 5.78 4.31 -7.20
CA ARG A 73 7.03 4.46 -7.97
C ARG A 73 6.85 4.05 -9.43
N GLY A 74 6.13 2.95 -9.68
CA GLY A 74 5.84 2.41 -11.01
C GLY A 74 5.14 3.39 -11.94
N VAL A 75 4.22 4.21 -11.40
CA VAL A 75 3.50 5.25 -12.15
C VAL A 75 4.44 6.29 -12.79
N ARG A 76 5.65 6.51 -12.24
CA ARG A 76 6.65 7.42 -12.80
C ARG A 76 7.59 6.76 -13.82
N GLY A 77 7.26 5.57 -14.30
CA GLY A 77 8.14 4.79 -15.18
C GLY A 77 9.40 4.27 -14.49
N HIS A 78 9.44 4.28 -13.14
CA HIS A 78 10.47 3.55 -12.43
C HIS A 78 10.11 2.07 -12.48
N THR A 79 11.00 1.24 -13.02
CA THR A 79 10.84 -0.21 -12.96
C THR A 79 10.56 -0.60 -11.50
N PRO A 80 9.53 -1.43 -11.22
CA PRO A 80 9.27 -1.91 -9.87
C PRO A 80 10.57 -2.49 -9.33
N GLN A 81 11.09 -1.92 -8.24
CA GLN A 81 12.09 -2.63 -7.46
C GLN A 81 11.31 -3.75 -6.79
N GLY A 82 11.34 -4.92 -7.41
CA GLY A 82 10.53 -6.08 -7.05
C GLY A 82 10.63 -6.47 -5.57
N PRO A 83 9.94 -7.54 -5.14
CA PRO A 83 9.80 -7.94 -3.73
C PRO A 83 11.11 -8.28 -2.97
N LEU A 84 12.30 -8.03 -3.55
CA LEU A 84 13.59 -8.49 -3.05
C LEU A 84 14.31 -7.58 -2.05
N VAL A 85 13.84 -6.35 -1.78
CA VAL A 85 14.53 -5.46 -0.81
C VAL A 85 13.87 -5.45 0.58
N TRP A 86 12.59 -5.83 0.66
CA TRP A 86 11.81 -5.78 1.92
C TRP A 86 11.71 -7.14 2.62
N TRP A 87 12.11 -8.23 1.98
CA TRP A 87 12.22 -9.54 2.62
C TRP A 87 13.58 -9.66 3.32
N ARG A 88 13.65 -9.24 4.59
CA ARG A 88 14.67 -9.77 5.51
C ARG A 88 14.08 -10.96 6.25
N PRO A 89 14.58 -12.20 6.04
CA PRO A 89 14.29 -13.31 6.92
C PRO A 89 15.23 -13.22 8.14
N GLU A 90 15.15 -12.15 8.91
CA GLU A 90 15.73 -12.18 10.27
C GLU A 90 14.71 -12.86 11.18
N GLY A 91 14.61 -14.20 11.13
CA GLY A 91 13.74 -14.91 12.08
C GLY A 91 13.33 -16.36 11.84
N THR A 92 13.63 -17.00 10.71
CA THR A 92 13.46 -18.47 10.62
C THR A 92 14.76 -19.15 11.01
N ALA A 93 14.81 -19.53 12.28
CA ALA A 93 15.82 -20.36 12.88
C ALA A 93 16.16 -21.61 12.04
N GLN A 94 17.37 -22.09 12.28
CA GLN A 94 17.91 -23.39 11.91
C GLN A 94 16.92 -24.56 12.07
N VAL A 95 17.32 -25.70 11.47
CA VAL A 95 16.75 -27.06 11.52
C VAL A 95 15.75 -27.31 10.37
N ALA A 96 15.95 -28.25 9.44
CA ALA A 96 16.51 -29.61 9.47
C ALA A 96 17.14 -29.95 8.10
N ALA A 97 17.98 -30.96 7.87
CA ALA A 97 18.83 -31.88 8.62
C ALA A 97 19.80 -32.47 7.57
#